data_AF-A0A224Y042-F1
#
_entry.id   AF-A0A224Y042-F1
#
_cell.length_a   1.000
_cell.length_b   1.000
_cell.length_c   1.000
_cell.angle_alpha   90.00
_cell.angle_beta   90.00
_cell.angle_gamma   90.00
#
_symmetry.space_group_name_H-M   'P 1'
#
loop_
_entity.id
_entity.type
_entity.pdbx_description
1 polymer ?
#
loop_
_entity_poly.entity_id
_entity_poly.type
_entity_poly.pdbx_seq_one_letter_code
_entity_poly.pdbx_strand_id
1 'polypeptide(L)'
;IIENKTNNKLVIEGKLVAPSWEPYVLKSANENKACPVCSTNLDIKHTDVLILQQFVRSDGCMLPRRVTGLCRLQQKRIASMVAMAQKAGLMSNITPTNSKKDPKLRSKWKKCNTYFDESTIKPPKEYVKKD
;
A
#
# COMPACT_ATOMS: atom_id res chain seq x y z
N ILE A 1 12.92 4.79 -15.26
CA ILE A 1 13.86 5.86 -15.68
C ILE A 1 15.25 5.27 -15.53
N ILE A 2 16.05 5.31 -16.58
CA ILE A 2 17.43 4.82 -16.57
C ILE A 2 18.32 6.03 -16.81
N GLU A 3 19.30 6.22 -15.93
CA GLU A 3 20.26 7.33 -16.00
C GLU A 3 21.62 6.79 -16.44
N ASN A 4 22.12 7.25 -17.58
CA ASN A 4 23.43 6.88 -18.11
C ASN A 4 24.31 8.14 -18.20
N LYS A 5 25.46 8.15 -17.49
CA LYS A 5 26.45 9.22 -17.57
C LYS A 5 27.62 8.78 -18.45
N THR A 6 27.78 9.40 -19.62
CA THR A 6 28.90 9.13 -20.54
C THR A 6 29.59 10.43 -20.90
N ASN A 7 30.92 10.49 -20.74
CA ASN A 7 31.78 11.63 -21.13
C ASN A 7 31.15 13.02 -20.86
N ASN A 8 30.80 13.27 -19.60
CA ASN A 8 30.21 14.55 -19.14
C ASN A 8 28.81 14.88 -19.70
N LYS A 9 28.10 13.91 -20.30
CA LYS A 9 26.70 14.01 -20.72
C LYS A 9 25.82 13.10 -19.85
N LEU A 10 24.65 13.60 -19.46
CA LEU A 10 23.62 12.84 -18.74
C LEU A 10 22.50 12.47 -19.73
N VAL A 11 22.34 11.18 -20.01
CA VAL A 11 21.26 10.65 -20.84
C VAL A 11 20.21 10.03 -19.92
N ILE A 12 18.96 10.48 -20.04
CA ILE A 12 17.83 10.02 -19.22
C ILE A 12 16.82 9.34 -20.15
N GLU A 13 16.59 8.04 -19.96
CA GLU A 13 15.70 7.24 -20.80
C GLU A 13 14.49 6.69 -20.02
N GLY A 14 13.33 6.68 -20.67
CA GLY A 14 12.11 6.07 -20.17
C GLY A 14 11.86 4.71 -20.83
N LYS A 15 12.12 3.62 -20.10
CA LYS A 15 11.75 2.27 -20.54
C LYS A 15 10.39 1.87 -19.97
N LEU A 16 9.45 1.52 -20.85
CA LEU A 16 8.21 0.87 -20.46
C LEU A 16 8.51 -0.60 -20.12
N VAL A 17 8.11 -1.04 -18.93
CA VAL A 17 8.31 -2.41 -18.44
C VAL A 17 6.94 -3.01 -18.21
N ALA A 18 6.69 -4.18 -18.81
CA ALA A 18 5.46 -4.93 -18.56
C ALA A 18 5.42 -5.37 -17.08
N PRO A 19 4.28 -5.19 -16.39
CA PRO A 19 4.17 -5.62 -15.00
C PRO A 19 4.09 -7.14 -14.90
N SER A 20 4.85 -7.74 -13.98
CA SER A 20 4.81 -9.19 -13.73
C SER A 20 3.47 -9.71 -13.21
N TRP A 21 2.61 -8.81 -12.72
CA TRP A 21 1.30 -9.15 -12.14
C TRP A 21 0.16 -9.19 -13.17
N GLU A 22 0.41 -8.78 -14.41
CA GLU A 22 -0.59 -8.75 -15.50
C GLU A 22 -1.41 -10.05 -15.66
N PRO A 23 -0.84 -11.27 -15.57
CA PRO A 23 -1.64 -12.49 -15.68
C PRO A 23 -2.53 -12.78 -14.46
N TYR A 24 -2.27 -12.14 -13.31
CA TYR A 24 -2.98 -12.38 -12.04
C TYR A 24 -4.05 -11.33 -11.75
N VAL A 25 -4.45 -10.55 -12.75
CA VAL A 25 -5.48 -9.51 -12.59
C VAL A 25 -6.85 -10.14 -12.32
N LEU A 26 -7.52 -9.64 -11.28
CA LEU A 26 -8.88 -10.05 -10.91
C LEU A 26 -9.88 -9.64 -12.00
N LYS A 27 -10.44 -10.63 -12.70
CA LYS A 27 -11.46 -10.41 -13.74
C LYS A 27 -12.80 -9.91 -13.18
N SER A 28 -13.14 -10.34 -11.96
CA SER A 28 -14.43 -10.07 -11.29
C SER A 28 -14.68 -8.59 -10.96
N ALA A 29 -13.63 -7.77 -10.85
CA ALA A 29 -13.79 -6.34 -10.59
C ALA A 29 -14.46 -5.60 -11.76
N ASN A 30 -14.32 -6.10 -13.00
CA ASN A 30 -14.89 -5.47 -14.19
C ASN A 30 -16.38 -5.76 -14.38
N GLU A 31 -16.87 -6.90 -13.90
CA GLU A 31 -18.25 -7.35 -14.11
C GLU A 31 -19.23 -6.65 -13.15
N ASN A 32 -18.83 -6.48 -11.89
CA ASN A 32 -19.75 -6.04 -10.82
C ASN A 32 -19.79 -4.52 -10.59
N LYS A 33 -19.09 -3.71 -11.40
CA LYS A 33 -18.92 -2.24 -11.22
C LYS A 33 -18.43 -1.82 -9.82
N ALA A 34 -17.94 -2.76 -9.03
CA ALA A 34 -17.51 -2.55 -7.65
C ALA A 34 -15.99 -2.34 -7.59
N CYS A 35 -15.51 -1.74 -6.49
CA CYS A 35 -14.08 -1.60 -6.29
C CYS A 35 -13.40 -2.98 -6.15
N PRO A 36 -12.10 -3.14 -6.48
CA PRO A 36 -11.43 -4.45 -6.41
C PRO A 36 -11.60 -5.17 -5.07
N VAL A 37 -11.51 -4.44 -3.95
CA VAL A 37 -11.71 -4.99 -2.60
C VAL A 37 -13.18 -5.28 -2.29
N CYS A 38 -14.09 -4.45 -2.80
CA CYS A 38 -15.52 -4.61 -2.61
C CYS A 38 -16.02 -5.88 -3.33
N SER A 39 -15.45 -6.14 -4.52
CA SER A 39 -15.84 -7.28 -5.37
C SER A 39 -15.43 -8.64 -4.80
N THR A 40 -14.43 -8.69 -3.92
CA THR A 40 -13.92 -9.93 -3.33
C THR A 40 -14.59 -10.27 -1.99
N ASN A 41 -15.34 -9.34 -1.39
CA ASN A 41 -15.97 -9.48 -0.08
C ASN A 41 -15.00 -9.97 1.02
N LEU A 42 -13.73 -9.57 0.93
CA LEU A 42 -12.69 -9.97 1.89
C LEU A 42 -12.62 -9.00 3.08
N ASP A 43 -12.52 -9.57 4.27
CA ASP A 43 -12.23 -8.79 5.48
C ASP A 43 -10.71 -8.65 5.69
N ILE A 44 -10.17 -7.55 5.16
CA ILE A 44 -8.73 -7.25 5.17
C ILE A 44 -8.30 -6.68 6.52
N LYS A 45 -7.31 -7.33 7.13
CA LYS A 45 -6.65 -6.95 8.37
C LYS A 45 -5.29 -6.29 8.12
N HIS A 46 -4.73 -5.68 9.18
CA HIS A 46 -3.39 -5.08 9.14
C HIS A 46 -2.25 -6.12 9.05
N THR A 47 -2.56 -7.37 9.38
CA THR A 47 -1.66 -8.53 9.30
C THR A 47 -1.56 -9.10 7.88
N ASP A 48 -2.52 -8.79 7.00
CA ASP A 48 -2.60 -9.30 5.62
C ASP A 48 -1.63 -8.56 4.67
N VAL A 49 -0.33 -8.65 4.97
CA VAL A 49 0.73 -7.90 4.29
C VAL A 49 0.75 -8.13 2.79
N LEU A 50 0.45 -9.36 2.34
CA LEU A 50 0.45 -9.72 0.91
C LEU A 50 -0.62 -8.97 0.11
N ILE A 51 -1.76 -8.67 0.73
CA ILE A 51 -2.84 -7.88 0.12
C ILE A 51 -2.48 -6.39 0.20
N LEU A 52 -2.06 -5.93 1.38
CA LEU A 52 -1.74 -4.53 1.62
C LEU A 52 -0.60 -4.03 0.72
N GLN A 53 0.42 -4.86 0.47
CA GLN A 53 1.58 -4.52 -0.34
C GLN A 53 1.20 -4.16 -1.79
N GLN A 54 0.09 -4.69 -2.31
CA GLN A 54 -0.39 -4.39 -3.67
C GLN A 54 -0.82 -2.93 -3.82
N PHE A 55 -1.21 -2.26 -2.73
CA PHE A 55 -1.68 -0.89 -2.75
C PHE A 55 -0.59 0.14 -2.37
N VAL A 56 0.66 -0.31 -2.24
CA VAL A 56 1.77 0.52 -1.74
C VAL A 56 2.88 0.54 -2.79
N ARG A 57 3.58 1.67 -2.88
CA ARG A 57 4.76 1.84 -3.73
C ARG A 57 5.98 1.12 -3.12
N SER A 58 7.06 1.04 -3.91
CA SER A 58 8.34 0.46 -3.45
C SER A 58 8.99 1.21 -2.28
N ASP A 59 8.58 2.46 -2.04
CA ASP A 59 9.03 3.33 -0.95
C ASP A 59 8.14 3.26 0.30
N GLY A 60 7.09 2.43 0.29
CA GLY A 60 6.17 2.29 1.42
C GLY A 60 5.06 3.35 1.43
N CYS A 61 5.04 4.27 0.47
CA CYS A 61 3.95 5.25 0.34
C CYS A 61 2.72 4.63 -0.31
N MET A 62 1.54 4.97 0.22
CA MET A 62 0.26 4.52 -0.32
C MET A 62 0.06 5.01 -1.77
N LEU A 63 -0.41 4.13 -2.66
CA LEU A 63 -0.78 4.52 -4.03
C LEU A 63 -2.01 5.44 -4.02
N PRO A 64 -2.07 6.43 -4.95
CA PRO A 64 -3.20 7.34 -5.04
C PRO A 64 -4.47 6.62 -5.52
N ARG A 65 -5.64 7.05 -5.05
CA ARG A 65 -6.95 6.43 -5.35
C ARG A 65 -7.22 6.25 -6.85
N ARG A 66 -6.79 7.21 -7.66
CA ARG A 66 -6.97 7.16 -9.13
C ARG A 66 -6.21 6.00 -9.79
N VAL A 67 -5.17 5.48 -9.14
CA VAL A 67 -4.37 4.35 -9.61
C VAL A 67 -4.89 3.05 -8.98
N THR A 68 -5.22 3.05 -7.69
CA THR A 68 -5.71 1.84 -7.00
C THR A 68 -7.12 1.43 -7.43
N GLY A 69 -7.92 2.35 -7.98
CA GLY A 69 -9.30 2.06 -8.38
C GLY A 69 -10.26 1.84 -7.20
N LEU A 70 -9.82 2.12 -5.96
CA LEU A 70 -10.63 1.90 -4.77
C LEU A 70 -11.72 2.97 -4.59
N CYS A 71 -12.82 2.57 -3.96
CA CYS A 71 -13.79 3.54 -3.47
C CYS A 71 -13.18 4.38 -2.33
N ARG A 72 -13.76 5.55 -2.06
CA ARG A 72 -13.23 6.48 -1.06
C ARG A 72 -13.14 5.86 0.33
N LEU A 73 -14.11 5.02 0.69
CA LEU A 73 -14.17 4.34 1.99
C LEU A 73 -13.04 3.31 2.10
N GLN A 74 -12.90 2.43 1.11
CA GLN A 74 -11.88 1.39 1.11
C GLN A 74 -10.47 1.96 1.02
N GLN A 75 -10.26 3.03 0.25
CA GLN A 75 -8.96 3.73 0.22
C GLN A 75 -8.55 4.20 1.62
N LYS A 76 -9.48 4.77 2.39
CA LYS A 76 -9.20 5.20 3.78
C LYS A 76 -8.95 4.00 4.69
N ARG A 77 -9.74 2.93 4.56
CA ARG A 77 -9.59 1.70 5.35
C ARG A 77 -8.22 1.07 5.12
N ILE A 78 -7.83 0.87 3.87
CA ILE A 78 -6.52 0.31 3.51
C ILE A 78 -5.39 1.23 3.96
N ALA A 79 -5.50 2.55 3.79
CA ALA A 79 -4.47 3.47 4.27
C ALA A 79 -4.23 3.33 5.79
N SER A 80 -5.29 3.16 6.59
CA SER A 80 -5.17 2.86 8.01
C SER A 80 -4.51 1.49 8.28
N MET A 81 -4.91 0.43 7.55
CA MET A 81 -4.31 -0.90 7.68
C MET A 81 -2.81 -0.88 7.37
N VAL A 82 -2.41 -0.25 6.27
CA VAL A 82 -1.01 -0.08 5.87
C VAL A 82 -0.22 0.66 6.95
N ALA A 83 -0.77 1.75 7.49
CA ALA A 83 -0.09 2.51 8.54
C ALA A 83 0.10 1.68 9.82
N MET A 84 -0.87 0.84 10.19
CA MET A 84 -0.75 -0.08 11.32
C MET A 84 0.29 -1.17 11.05
N ALA A 85 0.24 -1.82 9.89
CA ALA A 85 1.20 -2.84 9.48
C ALA A 85 2.64 -2.31 9.50
N GLN A 86 2.86 -1.09 8.99
CA GLN A 86 4.17 -0.42 9.01
C GLN A 86 4.65 -0.12 10.43
N LYS A 87 3.76 0.40 11.30
CA LYS A 87 4.09 0.68 12.71
C LYS A 87 4.42 -0.59 13.47
N ALA A 88 3.67 -1.67 13.25
CA ALA A 88 3.91 -2.99 13.82
C ALA A 88 5.19 -3.66 13.29
N GLY A 89 5.79 -3.13 12.20
CA GLY A 89 7.03 -3.64 11.64
C GLY A 89 6.86 -4.79 10.65
N LEU A 90 5.62 -5.08 10.24
CA LEU A 90 5.28 -6.18 9.32
C LEU A 90 5.69 -5.91 7.86
N MET A 91 5.93 -4.64 7.51
CA MET A 91 6.23 -4.18 6.14
C MET A 91 7.57 -3.46 6.04
N SER A 92 8.59 -3.89 6.77
CA SER A 92 9.89 -3.19 6.81
C SER A 92 10.69 -3.26 5.51
N ASN A 93 10.46 -4.26 4.65
CA ASN A 93 11.21 -4.43 3.39
C ASN A 93 10.96 -3.30 2.38
N ILE A 94 9.76 -2.72 2.40
CA ILE A 94 9.33 -1.66 1.47
C ILE A 94 9.53 -0.25 2.04
N THR A 95 10.07 -0.10 3.24
CA THR A 95 10.28 1.24 3.82
C THR A 95 11.44 1.97 3.11
N PRO A 96 11.45 3.32 3.14
CA PRO A 96 12.49 4.09 2.47
C PRO A 96 13.87 3.77 3.05
N THR A 97 14.92 3.87 2.24
CA THR A 97 16.29 3.48 2.60
C THR A 97 16.79 4.18 3.87
N ASN A 98 16.38 5.42 4.12
CA ASN A 98 16.74 6.19 5.32
C ASN A 98 16.23 5.56 6.63
N SER A 99 15.23 4.69 6.57
CA SER A 99 14.65 4.01 7.73
C SER A 99 15.45 2.79 8.20
N LYS A 100 16.57 2.47 7.52
CA LYS A 100 17.42 1.28 7.75
C LYS A 100 16.69 -0.07 7.56
N LYS A 101 15.41 -0.06 7.15
CA LYS A 101 14.55 -1.24 6.94
C LYS A 101 14.48 -2.22 8.11
N ASP A 102 14.88 -1.78 9.30
CA ASP A 102 14.87 -2.57 10.53
C ASP A 102 14.03 -1.84 11.59
N PRO A 103 12.90 -2.43 12.03
CA PRO A 103 12.08 -1.88 13.10
C PRO A 103 12.85 -1.60 14.40
N LYS A 104 13.87 -2.40 14.74
CA LYS A 104 14.65 -2.25 15.98
C LYS A 104 15.54 -1.01 16.00
N LEU A 105 15.91 -0.52 14.82
CA LEU A 105 16.78 0.66 14.66
C LEU A 105 16.01 1.98 14.59
N ARG A 106 14.68 1.96 14.80
CA ARG A 106 13.85 3.15 14.81
C ARG A 106 14.13 4.03 16.04
N SER A 107 13.91 5.33 15.90
CA SER A 107 14.17 6.29 16.98
C SER A 107 13.10 6.25 18.09
N LYS A 108 13.52 6.50 19.34
CA LYS A 108 12.66 6.63 20.53
C LYS A 108 11.83 5.36 20.78
N TRP A 109 10.55 5.52 21.14
CA TRP A 109 9.63 4.43 21.41
C TRP A 109 9.26 3.62 20.15
N LYS A 110 9.55 4.10 18.94
CA LYS A 110 9.18 3.42 17.68
C LYS A 110 9.92 2.09 17.45
N LYS A 111 10.99 1.84 18.21
CA LYS A 111 11.72 0.56 18.24
C LYS A 111 11.01 -0.51 19.05
N CYS A 112 10.11 -0.11 19.95
CA CYS A 112 9.37 -1.03 20.78
C CYS A 112 8.32 -1.76 19.93
N ASN A 113 8.14 -3.05 20.20
CA ASN A 113 7.12 -3.83 19.52
C ASN A 113 5.74 -3.19 19.74
N THR A 114 5.05 -2.92 18.64
CA THR A 114 3.73 -2.31 18.64
C THR A 114 2.76 -3.29 18.00
N TYR A 115 1.66 -3.59 18.68
CA TYR A 115 0.62 -4.48 18.18
C TYR A 115 -0.71 -3.72 18.16
N PHE A 116 -1.58 -4.07 17.21
CA PHE A 116 -2.90 -3.49 17.10
C PHE A 116 -3.93 -4.59 17.29
N ASP A 117 -4.88 -4.37 18.20
CA ASP A 117 -6.03 -5.25 18.34
C ASP A 117 -7.05 -4.87 17.26
N GLU A 118 -7.44 -5.87 16.46
CA GLU A 118 -8.37 -5.74 15.36
C GLU A 118 -9.74 -5.24 15.82
N SER A 119 -10.16 -5.61 17.03
CA SER A 119 -11.41 -5.16 17.63
C SER A 119 -11.45 -3.64 17.87
N THR A 120 -10.28 -3.04 18.11
CA THR A 120 -10.14 -1.59 18.37
C THR A 120 -9.96 -0.75 17.11
N ILE A 121 -9.84 -1.40 15.95
CA ILE A 121 -9.72 -0.71 14.67
C ILE A 121 -11.06 -0.06 14.34
N LYS A 122 -11.13 1.27 14.51
CA LYS A 122 -12.32 2.03 14.08
C LYS A 122 -12.37 2.05 12.54
N PRO A 123 -13.42 1.48 11.90
CA PRO A 123 -13.57 1.63 10.47
C PRO A 123 -13.74 3.11 10.13
N PRO A 124 -13.28 3.56 8.95
CA PRO A 124 -13.58 4.91 8.50
C PRO A 124 -15.10 5.11 8.51
N LYS A 125 -15.57 6.24 9.06
CA LYS A 125 -17.00 6.56 9.12
C LYS A 125 -17.63 6.33 7.75
N GLU A 126 -18.72 5.55 7.72
CA GLU A 126 -19.50 5.36 6.52
C GLU A 126 -19.98 6.72 6.00
N TYR A 127 -20.04 6.84 4.68
CA TYR A 127 -20.61 8.03 4.07
C TYR A 127 -22.12 7.97 4.27
N VAL A 128 -22.63 8.69 5.27
CA VAL A 128 -24.06 8.96 5.40
C VAL A 128 -24.36 10.08 4.42
N LYS A 129 -25.16 9.77 3.38
CA LYS A 129 -25.72 10.81 2.52
C LYS A 129 -26.62 11.68 3.40
N LYS A 130 -26.32 12.97 3.54
CA LYS A 130 -27.27 13.90 4.15
C LYS A 130 -28.41 14.08 3.15
N ASP A 131 -29.62 13.79 3.59
CA ASP A 131 -30.86 14.10 2.86
C ASP A 131 -30.98 15.61 2.63
#